data_AF-A0A833CZ51-F1
#
_entry.id   AF-A0A833CZ51-F1
#
_cell.length_a   1.000
_cell.length_b   1.000
_cell.length_c   1.000
_cell.angle_alpha   90.00
_cell.angle_beta   90.00
_cell.angle_gamma   90.00
#
_symmetry.space_group_name_H-M   'P 1'
#
loop_
_entity.id
_entity.type
_entity.pdbx_description
1 polymer ?
#
loop_
_entity_poly.entity_id
_entity_poly.type
_entity_poly.pdbx_seq_one_letter_code
_entity_poly.pdbx_strand_id
1 'polypeptide(L)' 'MIRQNPVIILDQPQLPRNIGMVARAMLNFELSELRLISPPLGWYNENTIALSAGADQVLAHAKTFDSLDDCAHD' A
#
# COMPACT_ATOMS: atom_id res chain seq x y z
N MET A 1 9.78 18.02 -16.38
CA MET A 1 9.57 16.58 -16.57
C MET A 1 8.46 16.18 -15.62
N ILE A 2 7.25 15.84 -16.10
CA ILE A 2 6.21 15.33 -15.20
C ILE A 2 6.59 13.88 -14.89
N ARG A 3 7.14 13.63 -13.71
CA ARG A 3 7.25 12.26 -13.18
C ARG A 3 5.86 11.92 -12.66
N GLN A 4 5.07 11.22 -13.47
CA GLN A 4 3.93 10.48 -12.93
C GLN A 4 4.54 9.28 -12.19
N ASN A 5 4.60 9.35 -10.87
CA ASN A 5 5.05 8.22 -10.07
C ASN A 5 4.02 7.08 -10.21
N PRO A 6 4.46 5.82 -10.38
CA PRO A 6 3.53 4.71 -10.52
C PRO A 6 2.78 4.50 -9.21
N VAL A 7 1.52 4.09 -9.34
CA VAL A 7 0.68 3.62 -8.25
C VAL A 7 0.90 2.12 -8.05
N ILE A 8 1.15 1.71 -6.81
CA ILE A 8 1.25 0.28 -6.47
C ILE A 8 -0.11 -0.20 -5.98
N ILE A 9 -0.69 -1.19 -6.66
CA ILE A 9 -1.97 -1.80 -6.33
C ILE A 9 -1.74 -3.21 -5.79
N LEU A 10 -2.22 -3.50 -4.59
CA LEU A 10 -2.31 -4.87 -4.07
C LEU A 10 -3.76 -5.36 -4.14
N ASP A 11 -4.02 -6.33 -5.02
CA ASP A 11 -5.32 -7.00 -5.11
C ASP A 11 -5.38 -8.17 -4.13
N GLN A 12 -6.37 -8.13 -3.23
CA GLN A 12 -6.66 -9.14 -2.21
C GLN A 12 -5.40 -9.64 -1.47
N PRO A 13 -4.57 -8.75 -0.87
CA PRO A 13 -3.41 -9.18 -0.12
C PRO A 13 -3.87 -10.05 1.06
N GLN A 14 -3.27 -11.22 1.27
CA GLN A 14 -3.81 -12.16 2.27
C GLN A 14 -3.33 -11.88 3.70
N LEU A 15 -2.13 -11.30 3.85
CA LEU A 15 -1.46 -11.19 5.14
C LEU A 15 -1.09 -9.73 5.40
N PRO A 16 -1.51 -9.12 6.52
CA PRO A 16 -1.18 -7.74 6.86
C PRO A 16 0.33 -7.45 6.78
N ARG A 17 1.16 -8.41 7.23
CA ARG A 17 2.63 -8.32 7.15
C ARG A 17 3.18 -8.05 5.76
N ASN A 18 2.52 -8.58 4.71
CA ASN A 18 2.98 -8.39 3.33
C ASN A 18 2.77 -6.94 2.89
N ILE A 19 1.70 -6.29 3.37
CA ILE A 19 1.41 -4.90 3.06
C ILE A 19 2.50 -3.98 3.67
N GLY A 20 2.90 -4.26 4.91
CA GLY A 20 4.02 -3.57 5.56
C GLY A 20 5.34 -3.73 4.79
N MET A 21 5.68 -4.96 4.41
CA MET A 21 6.89 -5.22 3.60
C MET A 21 6.86 -4.57 2.21
N VAL A 22 5.68 -4.49 1.59
CA VAL A 22 5.50 -3.76 0.32
C VAL A 22 5.74 -2.27 0.52
N ALA A 23 5.16 -1.66 1.56
CA ALA A 23 5.41 -0.25 1.87
C ALA A 23 6.89 0.05 2.10
N ARG A 24 7.61 -0.85 2.80
CA ARG A 24 9.06 -0.77 2.97
C ARG A 24 9.79 -0.79 1.62
N ALA A 25 9.43 -1.72 0.74
CA ALA A 25 10.04 -1.82 -0.57
C ALA A 25 9.76 -0.57 -1.41
N MET A 26 8.53 -0.05 -1.38
CA MET A 26 8.14 1.17 -2.08
C MET A 26 9.01 2.36 -1.70
N LEU A 27 9.20 2.59 -0.39
CA LEU A 27 9.96 3.76 0.07
C LEU A 27 11.44 3.68 -0.30
N ASN A 28 12.03 2.48 -0.41
CA ASN A 28 13.40 2.30 -0.91
C ASN A 28 13.58 2.79 -2.36
N PHE A 29 12.48 2.92 -3.13
CA PHE A 29 12.48 3.36 -4.52
C PHE A 29 11.70 4.67 -4.73
N GLU A 30 11.53 5.47 -3.67
CA GLU A 30 10.82 6.76 -3.72
C GLU A 30 9.36 6.66 -4.20
N LEU A 31 8.73 5.49 -4.02
CA LEU A 31 7.31 5.28 -4.32
C LEU A 31 6.47 5.52 -3.07
N SER A 32 5.36 6.23 -3.23
CA SER A 32 4.53 6.68 -2.10
C SER A 32 3.05 6.32 -2.20
N GLU A 33 2.53 6.04 -3.40
CA GLU A 33 1.10 5.77 -3.59
C GLU A 33 0.80 4.27 -3.58
N LEU A 34 0.13 3.83 -2.51
CA LEU A 34 -0.34 2.46 -2.31
C LEU A 34 -1.87 2.44 -2.36
N ARG A 35 -2.42 1.53 -3.16
CA ARG A 35 -3.85 1.24 -3.22
C ARG A 35 -4.08 -0.24 -2.93
N LEU A 36 -5.13 -0.57 -2.19
CA LEU A 36 -5.45 -1.93 -1.74
C LEU A 36 -6.86 -2.29 -2.19
N ILE A 37 -7.05 -3.46 -2.79
CA ILE A 37 -8.38 -3.99 -3.12
C ILE A 37 -8.68 -5.12 -2.16
N SER A 38 -9.81 -5.03 -1.45
CA SER A 38 -10.25 -6.05 -0.49
C SER A 38 -9.15 -6.56 0.47
N PRO A 39 -8.40 -5.67 1.18
CA PRO A 39 -7.42 -6.10 2.17
C PRO A 39 -8.10 -6.78 3.37
N PRO A 40 -7.37 -7.58 4.17
CA PRO A 40 -7.95 -8.30 5.29
C PRO A 40 -8.38 -7.30 6.36
N LEU A 41 -9.44 -7.62 7.09
CA LEU A 41 -9.93 -6.76 8.16
C LEU A 41 -8.82 -6.50 9.19
N GLY A 42 -8.64 -5.24 9.59
CA GLY A 42 -7.60 -4.86 10.55
C GLY A 42 -6.18 -4.95 9.99
N TRP A 43 -6.00 -4.93 8.66
CA TRP A 43 -4.67 -4.94 8.05
C TRP A 43 -3.77 -3.81 8.53
N TYR A 44 -4.34 -2.63 8.83
CA TYR A 44 -3.61 -1.50 9.39
C TYR A 44 -3.55 -1.64 10.92
N ASN A 45 -2.41 -2.13 11.39
CA ASN A 45 -2.16 -2.43 12.80
C ASN A 45 -0.66 -2.26 13.13
N GLU A 46 -0.33 -2.33 14.41
CA GLU A 46 1.04 -2.16 14.92
C GLU A 46 2.06 -3.12 14.28
N ASN A 47 1.66 -4.35 13.97
CA ASN A 47 2.55 -5.33 13.33
C ASN A 47 2.89 -4.93 11.89
N THR A 48 1.88 -4.50 11.12
CA THR A 48 2.06 -4.00 9.75
C THR A 48 2.95 -2.75 9.72
N ILE A 49 2.76 -1.83 10.67
CA ILE A 49 3.58 -0.62 10.85
C ILE A 49 5.03 -1.01 11.18
N ALA A 50 5.25 -1.90 12.17
CA ALA A 50 6.59 -2.33 12.55
C ALA A 50 7.37 -2.97 11.38
N LEU A 51 6.68 -3.73 10.51
CA LEU A 51 7.29 -4.35 9.33
C LEU A 51 7.51 -3.39 8.16
N SER A 52 6.93 -2.18 8.20
CA SER A 52 7.15 -1.11 7.24
C SER A 52 8.56 -0.51 7.32
N ALA A 53 9.23 -0.67 8.48
CA ALA A 53 10.57 -0.15 8.75
C ALA A 53 10.75 1.35 8.40
N GLY A 54 9.83 2.19 8.89
CA GLY A 54 9.85 3.64 8.68
C GLY A 54 9.10 4.11 7.42
N ALA A 55 8.46 3.19 6.70
CA ALA A 55 7.55 3.49 5.59
C ALA A 55 6.10 3.71 6.05
N ASP A 56 5.90 4.13 7.30
CA ASP A 56 4.58 4.29 7.92
C ASP A 56 3.69 5.27 7.16
N GLN A 57 4.31 6.28 6.56
CA GLN A 57 3.62 7.25 5.69
C GLN A 57 2.97 6.60 4.46
N VAL A 58 3.56 5.56 3.87
CA VAL A 58 2.96 4.87 2.72
C VAL A 58 1.71 4.11 3.16
N LEU A 59 1.75 3.48 4.33
CA LEU A 59 0.60 2.76 4.90
C LEU A 59 -0.51 3.73 5.34
N ALA A 60 -0.16 4.85 5.96
CA ALA A 60 -1.11 5.84 6.46
C ALA A 60 -1.90 6.55 5.34
N HIS A 61 -1.30 6.70 4.15
CA HIS A 61 -1.95 7.28 2.98
C HIS A 61 -2.51 6.22 2.02
N ALA A 62 -2.42 4.93 2.37
CA ALA A 62 -2.93 3.88 1.51
C ALA A 62 -4.45 3.97 1.36
N LYS A 63 -4.93 3.90 0.13
CA LYS A 63 -6.37 3.93 -0.17
C LYS A 63 -6.91 2.51 -0.35
N THR A 64 -8.13 2.25 0.10
CA THR A 64 -8.80 0.96 -0.09
C THR A 64 -9.94 1.08 -1.09
N PHE A 65 -10.10 0.07 -1.93
CA PHE A 65 -11.11 0.00 -2.99
C PHE A 65 -11.82 -1.35 -2.99
N ASP A 66 -13.00 -1.39 -3.59
CA ASP A 66 -13.81 -2.62 -3.70
C ASP A 66 -13.51 -3.41 -4.98
N SER A 67 -12.95 -2.77 -6.01
CA SER A 67 -12.67 -3.41 -7.30
C SER A 67 -11.41 -2.85 -7.98
N LEU A 68 -10.88 -3.61 -8.95
CA LEU A 68 -9.75 -3.18 -9.76
C LEU A 68 -10.08 -1.95 -10.62
N ASP A 69 -11.31 -1.85 -11.13
CA ASP A 69 -11.73 -0.76 -12.01
C ASP A 69 -11.73 0.58 -11.28
N ASP A 70 -12.34 0.62 -10.09
CA ASP A 70 -12.33 1.77 -9.18
C ASP A 70 -10.90 2.12 -8.71
N CYS A 71 -10.12 1.10 -8.37
CA CYS A 71 -8.74 1.25 -7.92
C CYS A 71 -7.79 1.79 -8.99
N ALA A 72 -8.01 1.46 -10.26
CA ALA A 72 -7.16 1.87 -11.38
C ALA A 72 -7.59 3.19 -12.03
N HIS A 73 -8.73 3.75 -11.61
CA HIS A 73 -9.20 5.04 -12.09
C HIS A 73 -8.50 6.20 -11.34
N ASP A 74 -8.33 7.34 -12.01
CA ASP A 74 -7.76 8.59 -11.47
C ASP A 74 -8.80 9.71 -11.53
#